data_AF-A0AAJ5X549-F1
#
_entry.id   AF-A0AAJ5X549-F1
#
_cell.length_a   1.000
_cell.length_b   1.000
_cell.length_c   1.000
_cell.angle_alpha   90.00
_cell.angle_beta   90.00
_cell.angle_gamma   90.00
#
_symmetry.space_group_name_H-M   'P 1'
#
loop_
_entity.id
_entity.type
_entity.pdbx_description
1 polymer ?
#
loop_
_entity_poly.entity_id
_entity_poly.type
_entity_poly.pdbx_seq_one_letter_code
_entity_poly.pdbx_strand_id
1 'polypeptide(L)'
;MKSQFLQALLLATVLAGTVPPARAAETDDEKIIRLEAELAAAKKAKIARLEAEIAQASGAAPAGAAVADPEVLAPRDPPAPRAEMLLRSEGETAAQRVERAKSNLQTAIARSAPGDRADARDGGSADADVALAAEELANAKAEDQGEAKASKDFLNLGLGVGLSFTLGLGKDRITGATLDPNGIVRVSDKDNAVARVMLEAHQFFGLDKGETAEDGTRKHRYGVGPFVAIQPGDGEVIDAIGGGVMFGFRPDIKSPKSFNLGFGVVVDPNTQLLGDGIVANQPLPTGETEIRFKKTASYGALFLTSFAF
;
A
#
# COMPACT_ATOMS: atom_id res chain seq x y z
N MET A 1 45.42 -34.63 63.30
CA MET A 1 44.48 -35.19 62.31
C MET A 1 43.18 -35.58 63.01
N LYS A 2 42.15 -34.70 63.04
CA LYS A 2 40.74 -35.01 63.39
C LYS A 2 39.80 -33.78 63.47
N SER A 3 40.31 -32.55 63.32
CA SER A 3 39.48 -31.33 63.48
C SER A 3 39.10 -30.60 62.18
N GLN A 4 39.80 -30.83 61.06
CA GLN A 4 39.51 -30.12 59.81
C GLN A 4 38.54 -30.84 58.85
N PHE A 5 38.05 -32.04 59.20
CA PHE A 5 37.09 -32.78 58.36
C PHE A 5 35.61 -32.55 58.76
N LEU A 6 35.33 -31.97 59.93
CA LEU A 6 33.96 -31.71 60.38
C LEU A 6 33.39 -30.33 59.97
N GLN A 7 34.24 -29.37 59.59
CA GLN A 7 33.76 -28.07 59.09
C GLN A 7 33.36 -28.08 57.61
N ALA A 8 33.74 -29.12 56.85
CA ALA A 8 33.31 -29.29 55.46
C ALA A 8 31.91 -29.92 55.31
N LEU A 9 31.33 -30.46 56.39
CA LEU A 9 30.02 -31.13 56.33
C LEU A 9 28.87 -30.28 56.91
N LEU A 10 29.16 -29.15 57.56
CA LEU A 10 28.14 -28.26 58.13
C LEU A 10 27.86 -26.98 57.33
N LEU A 11 28.53 -26.80 56.19
CA LEU A 11 28.27 -25.70 55.23
C LEU A 11 27.62 -26.20 53.92
N ALA A 12 26.93 -27.35 53.98
CA ALA A 12 26.18 -27.89 52.84
C ALA A 12 24.65 -27.90 53.06
N THR A 13 24.15 -27.33 54.18
CA THR A 13 22.74 -27.51 54.59
C THR A 13 21.93 -26.21 54.70
N VAL A 14 22.43 -25.06 54.24
CA VAL A 14 21.67 -23.78 54.25
C VAL A 14 21.77 -23.04 52.91
N LEU A 15 21.74 -23.78 51.81
CA LEU A 15 21.39 -23.26 50.48
C LEU A 15 20.39 -24.20 49.81
N ALA A 16 19.36 -24.64 50.56
CA ALA A 16 18.12 -25.07 49.96
C ALA A 16 17.39 -23.82 49.45
N GLY A 17 17.95 -23.22 48.40
CA GLY A 17 17.23 -22.26 47.58
C GLY A 17 15.96 -22.95 47.11
N THR A 18 14.81 -22.35 47.39
CA THR A 18 13.52 -22.79 46.86
C THR A 18 13.66 -22.90 45.36
N VAL A 19 13.80 -24.13 44.85
CA VAL A 19 13.75 -24.41 43.43
C VAL A 19 12.38 -23.92 42.99
N PRO A 20 12.30 -22.83 42.19
CA PRO A 20 11.01 -22.34 41.74
C PRO A 20 10.32 -23.50 41.02
N PRO A 21 9.01 -23.71 41.26
CA PRO A 21 8.29 -24.79 40.61
C PRO A 21 8.54 -24.71 39.11
N ALA A 22 8.88 -25.86 38.50
CA ALA A 22 9.12 -25.95 37.07
C ALA A 22 7.97 -25.27 36.34
N ARG A 23 8.27 -24.12 35.71
CA ARG A 23 7.28 -23.32 35.00
C ARG A 23 6.68 -24.25 33.95
N ALA A 24 5.37 -24.48 34.03
CA ALA A 24 4.66 -25.31 33.07
C ALA A 24 5.06 -24.85 31.66
N ALA A 25 5.48 -25.79 30.82
CA ALA A 25 5.89 -25.48 29.46
C ALA A 25 4.73 -24.77 28.76
N GLU A 26 4.96 -23.52 28.36
CA GLU A 26 3.98 -22.72 27.61
C GLU A 26 3.56 -23.52 26.37
N THR A 27 2.26 -23.78 26.28
CA THR A 27 1.70 -24.56 25.17
C THR A 27 1.87 -23.78 23.87
N ASP A 28 1.91 -24.48 22.73
CA ASP A 28 2.08 -23.79 21.44
C ASP A 28 0.91 -22.85 21.14
N ASP A 29 -0.28 -23.12 21.66
CA ASP A 29 -1.46 -22.25 21.56
C ASP A 29 -1.26 -20.93 22.35
N GLU A 30 -0.69 -20.98 23.56
CA GLU A 30 -0.37 -19.78 24.35
C GLU A 30 0.68 -18.90 23.65
N LYS A 31 1.67 -19.52 22.99
CA LYS A 31 2.66 -18.78 22.18
C LYS A 31 2.02 -18.09 20.99
N ILE A 32 1.08 -18.75 20.29
CA ILE A 32 0.38 -18.16 19.14
C ILE A 32 -0.43 -16.95 19.60
N ILE A 33 -1.22 -17.08 20.67
CA ILE A 33 -2.04 -15.98 21.21
C ILE A 33 -1.15 -14.79 21.62
N ARG A 34 0.01 -15.05 22.25
CA ARG A 34 0.97 -13.99 22.62
C ARG A 34 1.52 -13.27 21.40
N LEU A 35 1.96 -14.03 20.38
CA LEU A 35 2.51 -13.46 19.15
C LEU A 35 1.48 -12.64 18.36
N GLU A 36 0.21 -13.08 18.34
CA GLU A 36 -0.87 -12.31 17.71
C GLU A 36 -1.14 -10.99 18.45
N ALA A 37 -1.12 -11.01 19.79
CA ALA A 37 -1.27 -9.80 20.59
C ALA A 37 -0.10 -8.82 20.40
N GLU A 38 1.14 -9.32 20.36
CA GLU A 38 2.34 -8.54 20.07
C GLU A 38 2.28 -7.92 18.65
N LEU A 39 1.84 -8.68 17.66
CA LEU A 39 1.67 -8.19 16.29
C LEU A 39 0.58 -7.12 16.20
N ALA A 40 -0.54 -7.29 16.89
CA ALA A 40 -1.62 -6.30 16.95
C ALA A 40 -1.15 -4.99 17.62
N ALA A 41 -0.40 -5.09 18.72
CA ALA A 41 0.18 -3.93 19.40
C ALA A 41 1.19 -3.20 18.50
N ALA A 42 2.06 -3.93 17.80
CA ALA A 42 3.04 -3.35 16.88
C ALA A 42 2.35 -2.64 15.69
N LYS A 43 1.29 -3.22 15.12
CA LYS A 43 0.48 -2.59 14.06
C LYS A 43 -0.16 -1.30 14.55
N LYS A 44 -0.76 -1.29 15.74
CA LYS A 44 -1.38 -0.10 16.33
C LYS A 44 -0.36 1.01 16.56
N ALA A 45 0.82 0.68 17.06
CA ALA A 45 1.91 1.65 17.26
C ALA A 45 2.41 2.24 15.93
N LYS A 46 2.52 1.42 14.87
CA LYS A 46 2.92 1.89 13.54
C LYS A 46 1.89 2.83 12.92
N ILE A 47 0.59 2.53 13.06
CA ILE A 47 -0.49 3.42 12.60
C ILE A 47 -0.42 4.76 13.31
N ALA A 48 -0.31 4.78 14.64
CA ALA A 48 -0.22 6.01 15.42
C ALA A 48 1.01 6.87 15.03
N ARG A 49 2.14 6.23 14.69
CA ARG A 49 3.33 6.93 14.20
C ARG A 49 3.10 7.58 12.83
N LEU A 50 2.47 6.86 11.90
CA LEU A 50 2.14 7.40 10.57
C LEU A 50 1.12 8.54 10.66
N GLU A 51 0.12 8.42 11.53
CA GLU A 51 -0.85 9.50 11.79
C GLU A 51 -0.17 10.76 12.33
N ALA A 52 0.79 10.62 13.25
CA ALA A 52 1.57 11.74 13.77
C ALA A 52 2.45 12.40 12.69
N GLU A 53 3.06 11.59 11.82
CA GLU A 53 3.89 12.06 10.70
C GLU A 53 3.05 12.80 9.65
N ILE A 54 1.86 12.29 9.32
CA ILE A 54 0.89 12.96 8.44
C ILE A 54 0.44 14.30 9.05
N ALA A 55 0.11 14.33 10.34
CA ALA A 55 -0.30 15.55 11.02
C ALA A 55 0.82 16.61 11.06
N GLN A 56 2.08 16.17 11.20
CA GLN A 56 3.25 17.06 11.15
C GLN A 56 3.51 17.58 9.73
N ALA A 57 3.33 16.74 8.71
CA ALA A 57 3.50 17.11 7.31
C ALA A 57 2.39 18.03 6.78
N SER A 58 1.16 17.92 7.30
CA SER A 58 0.01 18.69 6.82
C SER A 58 -0.04 20.14 7.32
N GLY A 59 0.89 20.59 8.17
CA GLY A 59 0.98 21.98 8.61
C GLY A 59 -0.28 22.54 9.31
N ALA A 60 -1.15 21.66 9.82
CA ALA A 60 -2.42 22.07 10.42
C ALA A 60 -2.17 22.69 11.80
N ALA A 61 -2.05 24.02 11.84
CA ALA A 61 -2.11 24.77 13.08
C ALA A 61 -3.47 24.58 13.77
N PRO A 62 -3.54 24.50 15.11
CA PRO A 62 -4.81 24.43 15.82
C PRO A 62 -5.61 25.71 15.60
N ALA A 63 -6.81 25.57 15.04
CA ALA A 63 -7.74 26.67 14.79
C ALA A 63 -8.17 27.32 16.12
N GLY A 64 -7.68 28.53 16.37
CA GLY A 64 -8.06 29.34 17.51
C GLY A 64 -7.75 30.81 17.28
N ALA A 65 -8.68 31.53 16.63
CA ALA A 65 -8.82 32.97 16.79
C ALA A 65 -10.21 33.42 16.30
N ALA A 66 -11.01 33.94 17.24
CA ALA A 66 -12.29 34.56 17.00
C ALA A 66 -12.14 35.90 16.27
N VAL A 67 -13.05 36.20 15.35
CA VAL A 67 -13.31 37.56 14.87
C VAL A 67 -14.83 37.80 14.89
N ALA A 68 -15.18 38.97 15.40
CA ALA A 68 -16.50 39.43 15.81
C ALA A 68 -17.48 39.73 14.66
N ASP A 69 -18.76 39.79 15.05
CA ASP A 69 -19.92 40.28 14.30
C ASP A 69 -19.71 41.66 13.64
N PRO A 70 -20.42 41.92 12.54
CA PRO A 70 -21.47 42.92 12.67
C PRO A 70 -22.83 42.55 12.03
N GLU A 71 -23.80 43.18 12.64
CA GLU A 71 -25.25 43.14 12.52
C GLU A 71 -25.81 43.72 11.19
N VAL A 72 -26.95 43.15 10.76
CA VAL A 72 -28.08 43.75 9.99
C VAL A 72 -27.92 44.08 8.49
N LEU A 73 -28.62 43.35 7.60
CA LEU A 73 -29.90 43.79 6.96
C LEU A 73 -30.43 42.71 5.98
N ALA A 74 -31.66 42.26 6.19
CA ALA A 74 -32.37 41.36 5.28
C ALA A 74 -33.03 42.12 4.11
N PRO A 75 -33.06 41.49 2.93
CA PRO A 75 -34.31 41.36 2.19
C PRO A 75 -34.67 39.89 1.98
N ARG A 76 -35.95 39.58 2.18
CA ARG A 76 -36.57 38.30 1.81
C ARG A 76 -36.68 38.19 0.30
N ASP A 77 -36.26 37.06 -0.26
CA ASP A 77 -36.70 36.48 -1.55
C ASP A 77 -36.11 35.06 -1.70
N PRO A 78 -36.54 34.28 -2.70
CA PRO A 78 -37.57 33.23 -2.71
C PRO A 78 -37.06 31.85 -2.21
N PRO A 79 -37.89 30.79 -2.08
CA PRO A 79 -37.42 29.49 -1.59
C PRO A 79 -36.42 28.85 -2.58
N ALA A 80 -35.15 28.83 -2.18
CA ALA A 80 -34.09 28.12 -2.89
C ALA A 80 -33.55 26.97 -2.03
N PRO A 81 -33.90 25.71 -2.34
CA PRO A 81 -33.14 24.56 -1.83
C PRO A 81 -32.22 23.92 -2.90
N ARG A 82 -32.18 24.41 -4.15
CA ARG A 82 -31.44 23.73 -5.24
C ARG A 82 -30.06 24.30 -5.61
N ALA A 83 -29.81 25.60 -5.39
CA ALA A 83 -28.57 26.24 -5.86
C ALA A 83 -27.36 26.02 -4.92
N GLU A 84 -27.56 25.93 -3.61
CA GLU A 84 -26.46 25.70 -2.65
C GLU A 84 -25.90 24.26 -2.69
N MET A 85 -26.67 23.29 -3.18
CA MET A 85 -26.23 21.90 -3.24
C MET A 85 -25.22 21.63 -4.36
N LEU A 86 -25.25 22.42 -5.45
CA LEU A 86 -24.35 22.26 -6.60
C LEU A 86 -22.95 22.84 -6.35
N LEU A 87 -22.83 23.91 -5.55
CA LEU A 87 -21.56 24.60 -5.27
C LEU A 87 -20.66 23.87 -4.26
N ARG A 88 -21.16 22.87 -3.52
CA ARG A 88 -20.36 22.08 -2.56
C ARG A 88 -19.63 20.88 -3.17
N SER A 89 -19.74 20.67 -4.48
CA SER A 89 -19.17 19.49 -5.16
C SER A 89 -17.78 19.69 -5.76
N GLU A 90 -17.24 20.91 -5.75
CA GLU A 90 -15.91 21.20 -6.26
C GLU A 90 -14.84 20.64 -5.29
N GLY A 91 -14.28 19.47 -5.64
CA GLY A 91 -13.18 18.83 -4.90
C GLY A 91 -13.48 17.45 -4.33
N GLU A 92 -14.73 16.97 -4.40
CA GLU A 92 -15.07 15.60 -4.00
C GLU A 92 -14.78 14.60 -5.13
N THR A 93 -14.11 13.50 -4.79
CA THR A 93 -13.95 12.34 -5.67
C THR A 93 -15.29 11.64 -5.91
N ALA A 94 -15.45 10.93 -7.04
CA ALA A 94 -16.66 10.17 -7.32
C ALA A 94 -17.02 9.16 -6.20
N ALA A 95 -16.02 8.52 -5.60
CA ALA A 95 -16.22 7.63 -4.45
C ALA A 95 -16.81 8.36 -3.23
N GLN A 96 -16.33 9.57 -2.92
CA GLN A 96 -16.86 10.40 -1.84
C GLN A 96 -18.31 10.83 -2.12
N ARG A 97 -18.65 11.16 -3.38
CA ARG A 97 -20.01 11.48 -3.79
C ARG A 97 -20.97 10.30 -3.60
N VAL A 98 -20.54 9.08 -3.95
CA VAL A 98 -21.31 7.85 -3.73
C VAL A 98 -21.59 7.61 -2.24
N GLU A 99 -20.58 7.75 -1.38
CA GLU A 99 -20.75 7.56 0.06
C GLU A 99 -21.66 8.61 0.69
N ARG A 100 -21.55 9.88 0.28
CA ARG A 100 -22.48 10.93 0.72
C ARG A 100 -23.92 10.61 0.30
N ALA A 101 -24.14 10.21 -0.95
CA ALA A 101 -25.48 9.89 -1.44
C ALA A 101 -26.10 8.68 -0.71
N LYS A 102 -25.29 7.68 -0.31
CA LYS A 102 -25.74 6.58 0.55
C LYS A 102 -26.18 7.09 1.92
N SER A 103 -25.39 7.97 2.54
CA SER A 103 -25.71 8.59 3.83
C SER A 103 -27.01 9.42 3.76
N ASN A 104 -27.22 10.17 2.68
CA ASN A 104 -28.45 10.94 2.44
C ASN A 104 -29.66 10.01 2.33
N LEU A 105 -29.55 8.93 1.55
CA LEU A 105 -30.62 7.93 1.41
C LEU A 105 -30.95 7.27 2.75
N GLN A 106 -29.95 6.88 3.53
CA GLN A 106 -30.16 6.27 4.84
C GLN A 106 -30.86 7.23 5.81
N THR A 107 -30.49 8.52 5.78
CA THR A 107 -31.12 9.57 6.58
C THR A 107 -32.58 9.79 6.16
N ALA A 108 -32.86 9.81 4.86
CA ALA A 108 -34.23 9.95 4.33
C ALA A 108 -35.11 8.77 4.75
N ILE A 109 -34.59 7.54 4.65
CA ILE A 109 -35.30 6.33 5.10
C ILE A 109 -35.57 6.40 6.62
N ALA A 110 -34.59 6.79 7.43
CA ALA A 110 -34.76 6.90 8.88
C ALA A 110 -35.86 7.91 9.25
N ARG A 111 -35.92 9.06 8.57
CA ARG A 111 -36.98 10.08 8.77
C ARG A 111 -38.37 9.64 8.29
N SER A 112 -38.43 8.71 7.33
CA SER A 112 -39.70 8.18 6.82
C SER A 112 -40.37 7.19 7.78
N ALA A 113 -39.65 6.72 8.82
CA ALA A 113 -40.16 5.72 9.75
C ALA A 113 -41.39 6.20 10.54
N PRO A 114 -42.39 5.34 10.76
CA PRO A 114 -43.71 5.71 11.28
C PRO A 114 -43.75 6.21 12.74
N GLY A 115 -42.63 6.20 13.46
CA GLY A 115 -42.55 6.53 14.89
C GLY A 115 -42.64 8.02 15.25
N ASP A 116 -42.31 8.93 14.33
CA ASP A 116 -42.23 10.38 14.59
C ASP A 116 -43.36 11.21 13.95
N ARG A 117 -44.43 10.56 13.46
CA ARG A 117 -45.50 11.21 12.68
C ARG A 117 -46.61 11.88 13.50
N ALA A 118 -46.37 12.20 14.77
CA ALA A 118 -47.45 12.67 15.65
C ALA A 118 -48.09 14.01 15.22
N ASP A 119 -47.36 14.88 14.51
CA ASP A 119 -47.84 16.24 14.20
C ASP A 119 -47.84 16.63 12.70
N ALA A 120 -47.50 15.74 11.78
CA ALA A 120 -47.34 16.10 10.36
C ALA A 120 -48.60 15.80 9.52
N ARG A 121 -49.41 16.82 9.26
CA ARG A 121 -50.55 16.78 8.31
C ARG A 121 -50.15 16.75 6.83
N ASP A 122 -48.87 16.72 6.52
CA ASP A 122 -48.35 16.80 5.15
C ASP A 122 -47.65 15.49 4.77
N GLY A 123 -48.44 14.46 4.50
CA GLY A 123 -47.95 13.11 4.19
C GLY A 123 -47.23 12.97 2.84
N GLY A 124 -47.11 14.04 2.06
CA GLY A 124 -46.50 14.02 0.72
C GLY A 124 -44.99 14.20 0.70
N SER A 125 -44.35 14.68 1.78
CA SER A 125 -42.93 15.08 1.72
C SER A 125 -41.94 13.93 1.92
N ALA A 126 -42.25 12.95 2.78
CA ALA A 126 -41.30 11.91 3.15
C ALA A 126 -40.97 10.95 2.00
N ASP A 127 -41.98 10.57 1.20
CA ASP A 127 -41.77 9.69 0.03
C ASP A 127 -41.00 10.42 -1.08
N ALA A 128 -41.20 11.73 -1.22
CA ALA A 128 -40.47 12.57 -2.15
C ALA A 128 -38.98 12.70 -1.78
N ASP A 129 -38.68 12.84 -0.48
CA ASP A 129 -37.30 12.91 0.02
C ASP A 129 -36.52 11.60 -0.21
N VAL A 130 -37.16 10.45 0.00
CA VAL A 130 -36.56 9.13 -0.28
C VAL A 130 -36.33 8.95 -1.78
N ALA A 131 -37.29 9.33 -2.63
CA ALA A 131 -37.14 9.25 -4.08
C ALA A 131 -35.99 10.12 -4.59
N LEU A 132 -35.87 11.35 -4.08
CA LEU A 132 -34.80 12.28 -4.45
C LEU A 132 -33.42 11.77 -4.03
N ALA A 133 -33.29 11.23 -2.81
CA ALA A 133 -32.03 10.65 -2.33
C ALA A 133 -31.65 9.36 -3.08
N ALA A 134 -32.63 8.56 -3.51
CA ALA A 134 -32.40 7.39 -4.34
C ALA A 134 -31.92 7.78 -5.74
N GLU A 135 -32.47 8.85 -6.33
CA GLU A 135 -32.03 9.41 -7.60
C GLU A 135 -30.61 9.98 -7.50
N GLU A 136 -30.27 10.70 -6.42
CA GLU A 136 -28.91 11.19 -6.15
C GLU A 136 -27.90 10.04 -6.09
N LEU A 137 -28.23 8.94 -5.39
CA LEU A 137 -27.37 7.75 -5.33
C LEU A 137 -27.23 7.06 -6.68
N ALA A 138 -28.29 7.00 -7.49
CA ALA A 138 -28.25 6.41 -8.82
C ALA A 138 -27.33 7.23 -9.76
N ASN A 139 -27.44 8.55 -9.73
CA ASN A 139 -26.62 9.46 -10.52
C ASN A 139 -25.15 9.42 -10.07
N ALA A 140 -24.88 9.45 -8.76
CA ALA A 140 -23.51 9.35 -8.22
C ALA A 140 -22.83 8.03 -8.62
N LYS A 141 -23.58 6.91 -8.61
CA LYS A 141 -23.08 5.62 -9.08
C LYS A 141 -22.83 5.60 -10.59
N ALA A 142 -23.69 6.26 -11.38
CA ALA A 142 -23.52 6.34 -12.83
C ALA A 142 -22.29 7.19 -13.20
N GLU A 143 -22.02 8.26 -12.46
CA GLU A 143 -20.81 9.08 -12.61
C GLU A 143 -19.54 8.32 -12.21
N ASP A 144 -19.53 7.63 -11.06
CA ASP A 144 -18.39 6.81 -10.62
C ASP A 144 -18.09 5.69 -11.63
N GLN A 145 -19.12 5.02 -12.13
CA GLN A 145 -18.98 4.03 -13.20
C GLN A 145 -18.55 4.67 -14.52
N GLY A 146 -19.03 5.88 -14.83
CA GLY A 146 -18.68 6.64 -16.02
C GLY A 146 -17.22 7.07 -16.03
N GLU A 147 -16.70 7.58 -14.90
CA GLU A 147 -15.30 7.97 -14.71
C GLU A 147 -14.37 6.75 -14.72
N ALA A 148 -14.74 5.67 -14.02
CA ALA A 148 -13.98 4.42 -14.02
C ALA A 148 -13.94 3.77 -15.42
N LYS A 149 -15.03 3.86 -16.17
CA LYS A 149 -15.11 3.38 -17.55
C LYS A 149 -14.37 4.31 -18.52
N ALA A 150 -14.50 5.63 -18.38
CA ALA A 150 -13.78 6.60 -19.20
C ALA A 150 -12.26 6.50 -19.00
N SER A 151 -11.80 6.26 -17.77
CA SER A 151 -10.38 6.02 -17.47
C SER A 151 -9.87 4.71 -18.09
N LYS A 152 -10.66 3.62 -18.04
CA LYS A 152 -10.36 2.36 -18.74
C LYS A 152 -10.41 2.48 -20.27
N ASP A 153 -11.31 3.31 -20.80
CA ASP A 153 -11.53 3.51 -22.24
C ASP A 153 -10.55 4.53 -22.87
N PHE A 154 -9.97 5.45 -22.09
CA PHE A 154 -9.17 6.56 -22.63
C PHE A 154 -7.91 6.10 -23.38
N LEU A 155 -7.32 4.95 -23.05
CA LEU A 155 -6.14 4.41 -23.77
C LEU A 155 -6.12 2.87 -23.91
N ASN A 156 -7.17 2.16 -23.47
CA ASN A 156 -7.13 0.69 -23.33
C ASN A 156 -5.89 0.22 -22.53
N LEU A 157 -5.43 1.05 -21.60
CA LEU A 157 -4.31 0.79 -20.70
C LEU A 157 -4.85 0.18 -19.41
N GLY A 158 -4.38 -1.01 -19.08
CA GLY A 158 -4.55 -1.61 -17.76
C GLY A 158 -3.54 -1.00 -16.80
N LEU A 159 -4.00 -0.55 -15.64
CA LEU A 159 -3.15 -0.14 -14.53
C LEU A 159 -3.19 -1.19 -13.43
N GLY A 160 -2.07 -1.40 -12.75
CA GLY A 160 -1.96 -2.38 -11.69
C GLY A 160 -0.82 -2.11 -10.72
N VAL A 161 -0.79 -2.92 -9.66
CA VAL A 161 0.32 -3.01 -8.72
C VAL A 161 0.85 -4.44 -8.78
N GLY A 162 2.15 -4.58 -8.97
CA GLY A 162 2.82 -5.87 -9.11
C GLY A 162 3.90 -6.10 -8.06
N LEU A 163 4.08 -7.37 -7.71
CA LEU A 163 5.30 -7.85 -7.07
C LEU A 163 6.29 -8.23 -8.17
N SER A 164 7.51 -7.75 -8.05
CA SER A 164 8.55 -8.02 -9.03
C SER A 164 9.80 -8.57 -8.38
N PHE A 165 10.58 -9.29 -9.17
CA PHE A 165 11.88 -9.81 -8.83
C PHE A 165 12.86 -9.42 -9.94
N THR A 166 13.95 -8.78 -9.57
CA THR A 166 14.94 -8.26 -10.51
C THR A 166 16.28 -8.92 -10.31
N LEU A 167 16.94 -9.33 -11.38
CA LEU A 167 18.29 -9.90 -11.38
C LEU A 167 19.25 -8.97 -12.13
N GLY A 168 20.25 -8.42 -11.44
CA GLY A 168 21.27 -7.56 -12.05
C GLY A 168 22.09 -8.32 -13.10
N LEU A 169 22.28 -7.73 -14.29
CA LEU A 169 23.01 -8.33 -15.42
C LEU A 169 24.41 -7.73 -15.62
N GLY A 170 24.91 -6.97 -14.65
CA GLY A 170 26.15 -6.19 -14.77
C GLY A 170 27.08 -6.35 -13.58
N LYS A 171 27.75 -5.23 -13.24
CA LYS A 171 28.59 -5.16 -12.05
C LYS A 171 27.75 -5.34 -10.78
N ASP A 172 28.35 -5.94 -9.77
CA ASP A 172 27.69 -6.19 -8.48
C ASP A 172 27.21 -4.89 -7.82
N ARG A 173 25.94 -4.84 -7.41
CA ARG A 173 25.44 -3.79 -6.52
C ARG A 173 26.02 -4.02 -5.13
N ILE A 174 26.76 -3.03 -4.62
CA ILE A 174 27.44 -3.12 -3.35
C ILE A 174 26.72 -2.28 -2.31
N THR A 175 26.16 -2.95 -1.30
CA THR A 175 25.51 -2.31 -0.15
C THR A 175 26.47 -2.16 1.03
N GLY A 176 27.53 -2.98 1.10
CA GLY A 176 28.55 -2.89 2.14
C GLY A 176 29.92 -3.39 1.69
N ALA A 177 30.96 -2.63 2.04
CA ALA A 177 32.35 -3.04 1.88
C ALA A 177 33.24 -2.43 2.97
N THR A 178 34.28 -3.15 3.37
CA THR A 178 35.25 -2.75 4.41
C THR A 178 36.68 -3.07 3.97
N LEU A 179 37.66 -2.42 4.59
CA LEU A 179 39.07 -2.77 4.43
C LEU A 179 39.49 -3.70 5.56
N ASP A 180 40.18 -4.78 5.21
CA ASP A 180 40.84 -5.62 6.20
C ASP A 180 42.19 -5.00 6.67
N PRO A 181 42.84 -5.53 7.72
CA PRO A 181 44.10 -4.99 8.24
C PRO A 181 45.26 -4.97 7.23
N ASN A 182 45.14 -5.71 6.11
CA ASN A 182 46.14 -5.75 5.04
C ASN A 182 45.80 -4.77 3.90
N GLY A 183 44.77 -3.93 4.05
CA GLY A 183 44.31 -2.99 3.03
C GLY A 183 43.56 -3.66 1.87
N ILE A 184 43.07 -4.89 2.05
CA ILE A 184 42.28 -5.60 1.03
C ILE A 184 40.81 -5.24 1.17
N VAL A 185 40.17 -4.93 0.06
CA VAL A 185 38.75 -4.59 -0.02
C VAL A 185 37.89 -5.85 0.12
N ARG A 186 37.09 -5.92 1.18
CA ARG A 186 36.15 -6.99 1.47
C ARG A 186 34.74 -6.49 1.28
N VAL A 187 34.05 -7.00 0.26
CA VAL A 187 32.61 -6.77 0.09
C VAL A 187 31.88 -7.64 1.11
N SER A 188 31.12 -7.02 2.01
CA SER A 188 30.30 -7.74 2.99
C SER A 188 28.96 -8.14 2.38
N ASP A 189 28.36 -7.26 1.58
CA ASP A 189 26.99 -7.39 1.13
C ASP A 189 26.84 -7.00 -0.34
N LYS A 190 26.06 -7.81 -1.06
CA LYS A 190 25.69 -7.60 -2.45
C LYS A 190 24.19 -7.71 -2.60
N ASP A 191 23.61 -6.87 -3.45
CA ASP A 191 22.17 -6.83 -3.67
C ASP A 191 21.83 -6.93 -5.16
N ASN A 192 22.19 -8.07 -5.76
CA ASN A 192 21.97 -8.33 -7.19
C ASN A 192 20.60 -8.93 -7.51
N ALA A 193 19.85 -9.32 -6.48
CA ALA A 193 18.55 -9.97 -6.60
C ALA A 193 17.56 -9.30 -5.66
N VAL A 194 16.65 -8.50 -6.20
CA VAL A 194 15.78 -7.61 -5.40
C VAL A 194 14.32 -7.90 -5.67
N ALA A 195 13.55 -8.11 -4.59
CA ALA A 195 12.10 -8.14 -4.63
C ALA A 195 11.54 -6.72 -4.46
N ARG A 196 10.61 -6.29 -5.31
CA ARG A 196 10.09 -4.92 -5.34
C ARG A 196 8.58 -4.88 -5.53
N VAL A 197 7.95 -3.81 -5.07
CA VAL A 197 6.57 -3.46 -5.43
C VAL A 197 6.64 -2.41 -6.53
N MET A 198 5.98 -2.64 -7.66
CA MET A 198 5.98 -1.70 -8.79
C MET A 198 4.56 -1.32 -9.18
N LEU A 199 4.37 -0.06 -9.55
CA LEU A 199 3.19 0.40 -10.27
C LEU A 199 3.37 0.05 -11.74
N GLU A 200 2.34 -0.46 -12.38
CA GLU A 200 2.45 -1.09 -13.69
C GLU A 200 1.34 -0.58 -14.62
N ALA A 201 1.70 -0.32 -15.87
CA ALA A 201 0.77 -0.02 -16.96
C ALA A 201 1.04 -0.95 -18.14
N HIS A 202 0.00 -1.57 -18.68
CA HIS A 202 0.10 -2.49 -19.81
C HIS A 202 -1.02 -2.27 -20.83
N GLN A 203 -0.80 -2.73 -22.06
CA GLN A 203 -1.84 -2.79 -23.08
C GLN A 203 -1.88 -4.21 -23.67
N PHE A 204 -2.95 -4.95 -23.44
CA PHE A 204 -3.07 -6.31 -23.97
C PHE A 204 -3.70 -6.35 -25.36
N PHE A 205 -3.09 -7.12 -26.24
CA PHE A 205 -3.69 -7.63 -27.47
C PHE A 205 -4.28 -9.01 -27.18
N GLY A 206 -5.59 -9.17 -27.38
CA GLY A 206 -6.27 -10.44 -27.14
C GLY A 206 -5.77 -11.52 -28.11
N LEU A 207 -5.40 -12.68 -27.58
CA LEU A 207 -4.96 -13.83 -28.38
C LEU A 207 -6.11 -14.79 -28.74
N ASP A 208 -7.25 -14.66 -28.08
CA ASP A 208 -8.36 -15.59 -28.29
C ASP A 208 -9.13 -15.30 -29.56
N LYS A 209 -9.04 -16.25 -30.49
CA LYS A 209 -9.99 -16.40 -31.59
C LYS A 209 -11.26 -17.12 -31.09
N GLY A 210 -11.93 -16.53 -30.11
CA GLY A 210 -13.32 -16.82 -29.72
C GLY A 210 -13.72 -18.29 -29.64
N GLU A 211 -13.18 -19.05 -28.68
CA GLU A 211 -13.89 -20.25 -28.22
C GLU A 211 -15.04 -19.82 -27.31
N THR A 212 -16.23 -19.86 -27.88
CA THR A 212 -17.49 -19.72 -27.14
C THR A 212 -17.79 -21.08 -26.52
N ALA A 213 -17.95 -21.14 -25.19
CA ALA A 213 -18.45 -22.30 -24.49
C ALA A 213 -19.89 -22.63 -24.95
N GLU A 214 -20.35 -23.86 -24.68
CA GLU A 214 -21.69 -24.34 -25.08
C GLU A 214 -22.84 -23.48 -24.53
N ASP A 215 -22.62 -22.74 -23.44
CA ASP A 215 -23.57 -21.81 -22.83
C ASP A 215 -23.53 -20.39 -23.43
N GLY A 216 -22.74 -20.17 -24.47
CA GLY A 216 -22.55 -18.86 -25.10
C GLY A 216 -21.53 -17.96 -24.42
N THR A 217 -20.89 -18.40 -23.32
CA THR A 217 -19.89 -17.60 -22.61
C THR A 217 -18.49 -17.83 -23.17
N ARG A 218 -17.65 -16.79 -23.25
CA ARG A 218 -16.24 -16.98 -23.62
C ARG A 218 -15.47 -17.53 -22.42
N LYS A 219 -14.89 -18.72 -22.57
CA LYS A 219 -14.44 -19.53 -21.44
C LYS A 219 -13.26 -18.90 -20.69
N HIS A 220 -12.31 -18.27 -21.37
CA HIS A 220 -11.18 -17.55 -20.78
C HIS A 220 -10.77 -16.39 -21.69
N ARG A 221 -10.07 -15.38 -21.14
CA ARG A 221 -9.42 -14.34 -21.95
C ARG A 221 -7.91 -14.32 -21.70
N TYR A 222 -7.12 -14.56 -22.73
CA TYR A 222 -5.67 -14.42 -22.74
C TYR A 222 -5.27 -13.17 -23.54
N GLY A 223 -4.28 -12.45 -23.04
CA GLY A 223 -3.71 -11.29 -23.69
C GLY A 223 -2.20 -11.31 -23.61
N VAL A 224 -1.54 -10.75 -24.62
CA VAL A 224 -0.12 -10.45 -24.58
C VAL A 224 0.09 -9.01 -25.01
N GLY A 225 1.05 -8.31 -24.41
CA GLY A 225 1.34 -6.96 -24.83
C GLY A 225 2.48 -6.30 -24.07
N PRO A 226 2.85 -5.08 -24.47
CA PRO A 226 3.88 -4.32 -23.78
C PRO A 226 3.40 -3.89 -22.39
N PHE A 227 4.34 -3.78 -21.46
CA PHE A 227 4.13 -3.13 -20.18
C PHE A 227 5.30 -2.22 -19.83
N VAL A 228 5.01 -1.22 -18.99
CA VAL A 228 5.97 -0.38 -18.29
C VAL A 228 5.66 -0.44 -16.80
N ALA A 229 6.69 -0.40 -15.97
CA ALA A 229 6.54 -0.42 -14.52
C ALA A 229 7.48 0.60 -13.88
N ILE A 230 7.05 1.23 -12.78
CA ILE A 230 7.86 2.18 -12.01
C ILE A 230 7.81 1.80 -10.53
N GLN A 231 8.96 1.91 -9.86
CA GLN A 231 9.05 1.82 -8.40
C GLN A 231 9.35 3.23 -7.84
N PRO A 232 8.44 3.80 -7.04
CA PRO A 232 8.73 5.00 -6.26
C PRO A 232 9.81 4.71 -5.20
N GLY A 233 10.70 5.68 -4.97
CA GLY A 233 11.77 5.56 -3.98
C GLY A 233 11.51 6.26 -2.65
N ASP A 234 12.31 5.91 -1.64
CA ASP A 234 12.33 6.59 -0.35
C ASP A 234 13.43 7.67 -0.37
N GLY A 235 13.04 8.89 -0.75
CA GLY A 235 13.94 10.04 -0.91
C GLY A 235 14.36 10.34 -2.35
N GLU A 236 14.16 9.40 -3.28
CA GLU A 236 14.31 9.61 -4.73
C GLU A 236 12.94 9.49 -5.40
N VAL A 237 12.69 10.26 -6.46
CA VAL A 237 11.39 10.23 -7.16
C VAL A 237 11.14 8.84 -7.79
N ILE A 238 12.19 8.21 -8.32
CA ILE A 238 12.12 6.92 -9.01
C ILE A 238 13.33 6.06 -8.65
N ASP A 239 13.07 4.91 -8.03
CA ASP A 239 14.09 3.91 -7.68
C ASP A 239 14.38 2.94 -8.83
N ALA A 240 13.35 2.60 -9.61
CA ALA A 240 13.49 1.67 -10.74
C ALA A 240 12.46 1.93 -11.82
N ILE A 241 12.87 1.71 -13.07
CA ILE A 241 12.00 1.74 -14.25
C ILE A 241 12.13 0.39 -14.96
N GLY A 242 11.02 -0.30 -15.13
CA GLY A 242 10.91 -1.59 -15.81
C GLY A 242 10.10 -1.49 -17.08
N GLY A 243 10.40 -2.36 -18.05
CA GLY A 243 9.57 -2.50 -19.24
C GLY A 243 9.81 -3.82 -19.95
N GLY A 244 8.78 -4.33 -20.61
CA GLY A 244 8.88 -5.61 -21.30
C GLY A 244 7.57 -6.10 -21.89
N VAL A 245 7.43 -7.42 -21.94
CA VAL A 245 6.24 -8.12 -22.44
C VAL A 245 5.51 -8.76 -21.28
N MET A 246 4.19 -8.64 -21.30
CA MET A 246 3.31 -9.20 -20.28
C MET A 246 2.29 -10.14 -20.90
N PHE A 247 1.97 -11.19 -20.15
CA PHE A 247 0.93 -12.16 -20.44
C PHE A 247 -0.17 -12.02 -19.39
N GLY A 248 -1.37 -11.71 -19.82
CA GLY A 248 -2.55 -11.56 -18.97
C GLY A 248 -3.49 -12.75 -19.10
N PHE A 249 -3.99 -13.21 -17.96
CA PHE A 249 -4.91 -14.33 -17.82
C PHE A 249 -6.16 -13.86 -17.09
N ARG A 250 -7.31 -13.98 -17.74
CA ARG A 250 -8.61 -13.71 -17.12
C ARG A 250 -9.46 -14.99 -17.11
N PRO A 251 -9.83 -15.50 -15.93
CA PRO A 251 -10.56 -16.77 -15.83
C PRO A 251 -11.99 -16.70 -16.38
N ASP A 252 -12.63 -15.53 -16.37
CA ASP A 252 -13.98 -15.31 -16.92
C ASP A 252 -14.05 -13.92 -17.56
N ILE A 253 -14.67 -13.78 -18.73
CA ILE A 253 -14.88 -12.50 -19.41
C ILE A 253 -15.58 -11.44 -18.55
N LYS A 254 -16.48 -11.87 -17.65
CA LYS A 254 -17.22 -11.02 -16.70
C LYS A 254 -16.43 -10.76 -15.42
N SER A 255 -15.40 -11.56 -15.14
CA SER A 255 -14.57 -11.33 -13.96
C SER A 255 -13.75 -10.06 -14.14
N PRO A 256 -13.77 -9.15 -13.16
CA PRO A 256 -12.87 -8.00 -13.19
C PRO A 256 -11.43 -8.42 -12.84
N LYS A 257 -11.25 -9.60 -12.23
CA LYS A 257 -9.95 -10.11 -11.79
C LYS A 257 -9.14 -10.65 -12.96
N SER A 258 -7.89 -10.22 -13.04
CA SER A 258 -6.89 -10.83 -13.93
C SER A 258 -5.60 -11.09 -13.20
N PHE A 259 -4.87 -12.10 -13.68
CA PHE A 259 -3.53 -12.44 -13.24
C PHE A 259 -2.58 -12.16 -14.39
N ASN A 260 -1.50 -11.43 -14.14
CA ASN A 260 -0.56 -11.05 -15.18
C ASN A 260 0.87 -11.45 -14.83
N LEU A 261 1.62 -11.88 -15.84
CA LEU A 261 3.03 -12.26 -15.76
C LEU A 261 3.84 -11.44 -16.77
N GLY A 262 4.73 -10.59 -16.26
CA GLY A 262 5.64 -9.74 -17.02
C GLY A 262 7.07 -10.27 -17.01
N PHE A 263 7.71 -10.19 -18.18
CA PHE A 263 9.14 -10.42 -18.36
C PHE A 263 9.74 -9.24 -19.09
N GLY A 264 10.87 -8.72 -18.62
CA GLY A 264 11.44 -7.53 -19.22
C GLY A 264 12.83 -7.19 -18.74
N VAL A 265 13.17 -5.92 -18.93
CA VAL A 265 14.38 -5.29 -18.42
C VAL A 265 14.01 -4.26 -17.36
N VAL A 266 14.90 -4.06 -16.41
CA VAL A 266 14.81 -3.00 -15.41
C VAL A 266 16.06 -2.14 -15.45
N VAL A 267 15.89 -0.84 -15.19
CA VAL A 267 16.96 0.14 -15.01
C VAL A 267 16.84 0.72 -13.62
N ASP A 268 17.92 0.62 -12.86
CA ASP A 268 18.09 1.18 -11.53
C ASP A 268 19.07 2.36 -11.60
N PRO A 269 18.60 3.62 -11.72
CA PRO A 269 19.44 4.78 -12.01
C PRO A 269 20.48 5.07 -10.91
N ASN A 270 20.19 4.70 -9.66
CA ASN A 270 20.97 5.08 -8.48
C ASN A 270 21.66 3.88 -7.81
N THR A 271 22.20 2.94 -8.60
CA THR A 271 22.89 1.76 -8.05
C THR A 271 24.29 2.11 -7.54
N GLN A 272 24.59 1.75 -6.28
CA GLN A 272 25.92 1.90 -5.69
C GLN A 272 26.85 0.76 -6.10
N LEU A 273 28.06 1.14 -6.53
CA LEU A 273 29.14 0.24 -6.96
C LEU A 273 30.46 0.67 -6.33
N LEU A 274 31.46 -0.23 -6.36
CA LEU A 274 32.84 0.16 -6.07
C LEU A 274 33.33 1.21 -7.08
N GLY A 275 34.14 2.15 -6.61
CA GLY A 275 34.79 3.15 -7.44
C GLY A 275 35.71 2.50 -8.50
N ASP A 276 36.00 3.25 -9.55
CA ASP A 276 36.85 2.76 -10.64
C ASP A 276 38.24 2.34 -10.16
N GLY A 277 38.74 1.20 -10.64
CA GLY A 277 40.02 0.63 -10.21
C GLY A 277 39.95 -0.12 -8.88
N ILE A 278 38.88 0.01 -8.09
CA ILE A 278 38.67 -0.83 -6.91
C ILE A 278 38.01 -2.14 -7.33
N VAL A 279 38.66 -3.26 -6.98
CA VAL A 279 38.16 -4.61 -7.23
C VAL A 279 38.02 -5.35 -5.90
N ALA A 280 36.91 -6.07 -5.73
CA ALA A 280 36.68 -6.89 -4.54
C ALA A 280 37.80 -7.93 -4.37
N ASN A 281 38.22 -8.15 -3.12
CA ASN A 281 39.31 -9.05 -2.74
C ASN A 281 40.68 -8.69 -3.31
N GLN A 282 40.90 -7.41 -3.65
CA GLN A 282 42.21 -6.88 -4.01
C GLN A 282 42.62 -5.74 -3.06
N PRO A 283 43.93 -5.48 -2.90
CA PRO A 283 44.40 -4.28 -2.22
C PRO A 283 43.84 -3.01 -2.89
N LEU A 284 43.70 -1.93 -2.13
CA LEU A 284 43.37 -0.64 -2.71
C LEU A 284 44.40 -0.19 -3.76
N PRO A 285 43.98 0.57 -4.79
CA PRO A 285 44.90 1.26 -5.67
C PRO A 285 45.91 2.11 -4.89
N THR A 286 47.15 2.18 -5.38
CA THR A 286 48.22 2.92 -4.71
C THR A 286 47.81 4.38 -4.47
N GLY A 287 47.91 4.81 -3.21
CA GLY A 287 47.58 6.18 -2.80
C GLY A 287 46.16 6.37 -2.26
N GLU A 288 45.27 5.37 -2.40
CA GLU A 288 43.95 5.39 -1.75
C GLU A 288 44.02 4.80 -0.34
N THR A 289 43.39 5.47 0.63
CA THR A 289 43.30 5.01 2.04
C THR A 289 41.88 4.60 2.43
N GLU A 290 40.90 4.86 1.57
CA GLU A 290 39.48 4.66 1.84
C GLU A 290 38.78 4.04 0.63
N ILE A 291 37.74 3.23 0.87
CA ILE A 291 36.91 2.68 -0.20
C ILE A 291 35.99 3.77 -0.72
N ARG A 292 36.22 4.18 -1.97
CA ARG A 292 35.31 5.06 -2.69
C ARG A 292 34.20 4.25 -3.36
N PHE A 293 32.97 4.75 -3.23
CA PHE A 293 31.80 4.24 -3.94
C PHE A 293 31.41 5.20 -5.06
N LYS A 294 30.69 4.69 -6.06
CA LYS A 294 30.03 5.51 -7.07
C LYS A 294 28.60 5.06 -7.30
N LYS A 295 27.73 6.02 -7.63
CA LYS A 295 26.37 5.75 -8.09
C LYS A 295 26.33 5.79 -9.62
N THR A 296 25.74 4.78 -10.24
CA THR A 296 25.46 4.79 -11.67
C THR A 296 24.27 3.90 -11.99
N ALA A 297 23.75 4.02 -13.22
CA ALA A 297 22.66 3.19 -13.68
C ALA A 297 23.11 1.73 -13.79
N SER A 298 22.29 0.82 -13.27
CA SER A 298 22.45 -0.63 -13.45
C SER A 298 21.26 -1.19 -14.21
N TYR A 299 21.50 -2.26 -14.96
CA TYR A 299 20.51 -2.95 -15.77
C TYR A 299 20.29 -4.36 -15.23
N GLY A 300 19.06 -4.82 -15.27
CA GLY A 300 18.68 -6.16 -14.83
C GLY A 300 17.60 -6.80 -15.67
N ALA A 301 17.46 -8.11 -15.52
CA ALA A 301 16.27 -8.84 -15.94
C ALA A 301 15.14 -8.58 -14.92
N LEU A 302 13.91 -8.45 -15.42
CA LEU A 302 12.72 -8.20 -14.64
C LEU A 302 11.73 -9.35 -14.81
N PHE A 303 11.28 -9.88 -13.68
CA PHE A 303 10.09 -10.73 -13.59
C PHE A 303 9.04 -10.00 -12.76
N LEU A 304 7.80 -9.91 -13.23
CA LEU A 304 6.73 -9.20 -12.55
C LEU A 304 5.46 -10.05 -12.54
N THR A 305 4.80 -10.11 -11.39
CA THR A 305 3.46 -10.69 -11.24
C THR A 305 2.52 -9.62 -10.72
N SER A 306 1.35 -9.45 -11.34
CA SER A 306 0.36 -8.46 -10.90
C SER A 306 -1.06 -8.99 -10.95
N PHE A 307 -1.92 -8.31 -10.20
CA PHE A 307 -3.36 -8.54 -10.16
C PHE A 307 -4.05 -7.22 -10.48
N ALA A 308 -4.86 -7.19 -11.53
CA ALA A 308 -5.73 -6.06 -11.80
C ALA A 308 -7.15 -6.36 -11.30
N PHE A 309 -7.77 -5.34 -10.69
CA PHE A 309 -9.10 -5.37 -10.09
C PHE A 309 -10.15 -4.62 -10.93
#